data_AF-A0A838R864-F1
#
_entry.id   AF-A0A838R864-F1
#
_cell.length_a   1.000
_cell.length_b   1.000
_cell.length_c   1.000
_cell.angle_alpha   90.00
_cell.angle_beta   90.00
_cell.angle_gamma   90.00
#
_symmetry.space_group_name_H-M   'P 1'
#
loop_
_entity.id
_entity.type
_entity.pdbx_description
1 polymer ?
#
loop_
_entity_poly.entity_id
_entity_poly.type
_entity_poly.pdbx_seq_one_letter_code
_entity_poly.pdbx_strand_id
1 'polypeptide(L)'
;MQRSDKLTLYEGLPHPNSDGFAKELKRSESIEIDGHRFYKTPVATSDETLESLRSLSVQQGLFKPFEAAKACGGFHPDWCQVWTNGEKEVNVHFCFGCNEVAAFIDGERQMLCEKQDDNKFKELLDGLRTNRPAEDSNAPPPK
;
A
#
# COMPACT_ATOMS: atom_id res chain seq x y z
N MET A 1 28.06 -10.08 -6.91
CA MET A 1 26.88 -9.92 -7.79
C MET A 1 25.92 -9.00 -7.07
N GLN A 2 25.67 -7.80 -7.57
CA GLN A 2 24.68 -6.89 -6.98
C GLN A 2 23.29 -7.41 -7.37
N ARG A 3 22.50 -7.87 -6.39
CA ARG A 3 21.06 -8.05 -6.62
C ARG A 3 20.48 -6.65 -6.74
N SER A 4 20.02 -6.30 -7.94
CA SER A 4 19.21 -5.10 -8.13
C SER A 4 17.80 -5.45 -7.66
N ASP A 5 17.49 -5.09 -6.43
CA ASP A 5 16.11 -5.16 -5.95
C ASP A 5 15.29 -4.17 -6.79
N LYS A 6 14.26 -4.65 -7.46
CA LYS A 6 13.30 -3.81 -8.17
C LYS A 6 12.11 -3.55 -7.25
N LEU A 7 11.75 -2.29 -7.10
CA LEU A 7 10.55 -1.86 -6.39
C LEU A 7 9.53 -1.35 -7.42
N THR A 8 8.31 -1.88 -7.35
CA THR A 8 7.16 -1.41 -8.12
C THR A 8 6.06 -0.97 -7.16
N LEU A 9 5.43 0.18 -7.41
CA LEU A 9 4.37 0.72 -6.57
C LEU A 9 3.02 0.62 -7.27
N TYR A 10 2.02 0.15 -6.54
CA TYR A 10 0.64 0.12 -6.97
C TYR A 10 -0.25 0.88 -6.01
N GLU A 11 -1.10 1.76 -6.56
CA GLU A 11 -2.09 2.49 -5.80
C GLU A 11 -3.34 1.61 -5.60
N GLY A 12 -3.86 1.56 -4.37
CA GLY A 12 -5.09 0.86 -4.02
C GLY A 12 -6.33 1.56 -4.59
N LEU A 13 -7.38 0.79 -4.86
CA LEU A 13 -8.66 1.37 -5.25
C LEU A 13 -9.29 2.17 -4.09
N PRO A 14 -10.30 3.01 -4.35
CA PRO A 14 -11.12 3.59 -3.27
C PRO A 14 -11.71 2.50 -2.36
N HIS A 15 -12.00 2.86 -1.10
CA HIS A 15 -12.59 1.91 -0.14
C HIS A 15 -13.93 1.36 -0.68
N PRO A 16 -14.28 0.07 -0.49
CA PRO A 16 -15.51 -0.52 -1.04
C PRO A 16 -16.81 0.18 -0.63
N ASN A 17 -16.78 0.82 0.54
CA ASN A 17 -17.90 1.60 1.08
C ASN A 17 -17.93 3.06 0.56
N SER A 18 -17.04 3.46 -0.34
CA SER A 18 -17.09 4.79 -0.98
C SER A 18 -18.00 4.76 -2.21
N ASP A 19 -18.67 5.88 -2.47
CA ASP A 19 -19.52 6.06 -3.66
C ASP A 19 -18.74 5.96 -4.98
N GLY A 20 -17.41 6.08 -4.93
CA GLY A 20 -16.49 5.97 -6.05
C GLY A 20 -16.07 4.52 -6.41
N PHE A 21 -16.14 3.56 -5.47
CA PHE A 21 -15.56 2.22 -5.69
C PHE A 21 -16.20 1.46 -6.86
N ALA A 22 -17.53 1.41 -6.92
CA ALA A 22 -18.24 0.70 -8.00
C ALA A 22 -18.02 1.36 -9.38
N LYS A 23 -17.77 2.68 -9.40
CA LYS A 23 -17.46 3.42 -10.63
C LYS A 23 -16.03 3.13 -11.07
N GLU A 24 -15.07 3.24 -10.17
CA GLU A 24 -13.65 3.00 -10.46
C GLU A 24 -13.38 1.54 -10.82
N LEU A 25 -14.04 0.59 -10.17
CA LEU A 25 -13.92 -0.83 -10.49
C LEU A 25 -14.35 -1.16 -11.94
N LYS A 26 -15.32 -0.41 -12.49
CA LYS A 26 -15.78 -0.58 -13.88
C LYS A 26 -14.94 0.22 -14.87
N ARG A 27 -14.37 1.34 -14.44
CA ARG A 27 -13.70 2.33 -15.29
C ARG A 27 -12.23 2.01 -15.52
N SER A 28 -11.58 1.44 -14.52
CA SER A 28 -10.13 1.33 -14.46
C SER A 28 -9.71 -0.14 -14.49
N GLU A 29 -8.67 -0.46 -15.25
CA GLU A 29 -8.05 -1.78 -15.15
C GLU A 29 -7.44 -1.93 -13.74
N SER A 30 -7.81 -3.00 -13.06
CA SER A 30 -7.27 -3.35 -11.75
C SER A 30 -6.56 -4.70 -11.82
N ILE A 31 -5.62 -4.88 -10.90
CA ILE A 31 -4.96 -6.16 -10.65
C ILE A 31 -5.27 -6.58 -9.22
N GLU A 32 -5.29 -7.88 -9.00
CA GLU A 32 -5.38 -8.47 -7.67
C GLU A 32 -3.99 -8.92 -7.24
N ILE A 33 -3.54 -8.42 -6.09
CA ILE A 33 -2.29 -8.83 -5.44
C ILE A 33 -2.67 -9.26 -4.02
N ASP A 34 -2.34 -10.49 -3.65
CA ASP A 34 -2.60 -11.08 -2.32
C ASP A 34 -4.02 -10.81 -1.78
N GLY A 35 -5.03 -10.98 -2.64
CA GLY A 35 -6.45 -10.82 -2.31
C GLY A 35 -6.96 -9.37 -2.23
N HIS A 36 -6.15 -8.38 -2.63
CA HIS A 36 -6.51 -6.96 -2.62
C HIS A 36 -6.39 -6.35 -4.02
N ARG A 37 -7.23 -5.36 -4.33
CA ARG A 37 -7.28 -4.74 -5.66
C ARG A 37 -6.52 -3.42 -5.71
N PHE A 38 -5.70 -3.30 -6.75
CA PHE A 38 -4.89 -2.12 -7.04
C PHE A 38 -5.10 -1.68 -8.49
N TYR A 39 -4.84 -0.42 -8.78
CA TYR A 39 -4.78 0.08 -10.16
C TYR A 39 -3.67 -0.67 -10.92
N LYS A 40 -3.97 -1.18 -12.12
CA LYS A 40 -3.02 -1.97 -12.92
C LYS A 40 -1.77 -1.18 -13.33
N THR A 41 -1.92 0.14 -13.52
CA THR A 41 -0.83 1.04 -13.89
C THR A 41 0.06 1.32 -12.68
N PRO A 42 1.34 0.89 -12.69
CA PRO A 42 2.27 1.22 -11.62
C PRO A 42 2.50 2.73 -11.51
N VAL A 43 2.74 3.21 -10.30
CA VAL A 43 3.07 4.61 -10.05
C VAL A 43 4.54 4.86 -10.43
N ALA A 44 4.75 5.82 -11.33
CA ALA A 44 6.09 6.26 -11.72
C ALA A 44 6.74 7.02 -10.57
N THR A 45 7.97 6.64 -10.21
CA THR A 45 8.72 7.23 -9.10
C THR A 45 10.16 7.49 -9.49
N SER A 46 10.77 8.50 -8.85
CA SER A 46 12.21 8.76 -8.98
C SER A 46 13.02 7.80 -8.12
N ASP A 47 14.27 7.55 -8.51
CA ASP A 47 15.20 6.74 -7.71
C ASP A 47 15.36 7.27 -6.28
N GLU A 48 15.33 8.59 -6.09
CA GLU A 48 15.37 9.24 -4.76
C GLU A 48 14.17 8.83 -3.88
N THR A 49 12.99 8.72 -4.47
CA THR A 49 11.78 8.28 -3.76
C THR A 49 11.88 6.81 -3.40
N LEU A 50 12.39 5.98 -4.30
CA LEU A 50 12.60 4.55 -4.05
C LEU A 50 13.61 4.33 -2.91
N GLU A 51 14.71 5.07 -2.88
CA GLU A 51 15.71 5.01 -1.79
C GLU A 51 15.13 5.49 -0.45
N SER A 52 14.25 6.50 -0.49
CA SER A 52 13.54 6.97 0.71
C SER A 52 12.59 5.90 1.25
N LEU A 53 11.83 5.23 0.37
CA LEU A 53 10.95 4.11 0.76
C LEU A 53 11.74 2.92 1.31
N ARG A 54 12.88 2.58 0.70
CA ARG A 54 13.81 1.55 1.21
C ARG A 54 14.26 1.87 2.63
N SER A 55 14.73 3.11 2.83
CA SER A 55 15.26 3.57 4.11
C SER A 55 14.19 3.52 5.21
N LEU A 56 12.96 3.95 4.89
CA LEU A 56 11.84 3.86 5.83
C LEU A 56 11.48 2.39 6.15
N SER A 57 11.47 1.49 5.17
CA SER A 57 11.09 0.08 5.39
C SER A 57 12.03 -0.68 6.33
N VAL A 58 13.28 -0.25 6.49
CA VAL A 58 14.26 -0.86 7.41
C VAL A 58 14.42 -0.08 8.72
N GLN A 59 13.76 1.07 8.87
CA GLN A 59 13.89 1.90 10.06
C GLN A 59 13.25 1.19 11.26
N GLN A 60 14.06 0.92 12.28
CA GLN A 60 13.59 0.30 13.52
C GLN A 60 12.58 1.20 14.23
N GLY A 61 11.58 0.58 14.86
CA GLY A 61 10.55 1.30 15.63
C GLY A 61 9.42 1.90 14.80
N LEU A 62 9.42 1.77 13.47
CA LEU A 62 8.27 2.19 12.65
C LEU A 62 7.10 1.21 12.69
N PHE A 63 7.34 -0.03 13.10
CA PHE A 63 6.33 -1.07 13.17
C PHE A 63 6.31 -1.66 14.58
N LYS A 64 5.11 -1.99 15.06
CA LYS A 64 4.89 -2.79 16.27
C LYS A 64 4.04 -4.03 15.93
N PRO A 65 4.12 -5.11 16.72
CA PRO A 65 3.23 -6.25 16.54
C PRO A 65 1.77 -5.82 16.49
N PHE A 66 0.98 -6.46 15.64
CA PHE A 66 -0.46 -6.22 15.57
C PHE A 66 -1.13 -6.66 16.88
N GLU A 67 -1.90 -5.78 17.51
CA GLU A 67 -2.46 -6.01 18.84
C GLU A 67 -3.94 -6.43 18.79
N ALA A 68 -4.73 -5.83 17.90
CA ALA A 68 -6.14 -6.18 17.74
C ALA A 68 -6.70 -5.69 16.40
N ALA A 69 -7.71 -6.40 15.89
CA ALA A 69 -8.47 -5.95 14.73
C ALA A 69 -9.17 -4.62 15.01
N LYS A 70 -8.98 -3.65 14.11
CA LYS A 70 -9.58 -2.33 14.23
C LYS A 70 -10.97 -2.31 13.63
N ALA A 71 -11.87 -1.51 14.22
CA ALA A 71 -13.27 -1.37 13.78
C ALA A 71 -13.44 -0.56 12.47
N CYS A 72 -12.42 -0.55 11.62
CA CYS A 72 -12.38 0.22 10.38
C CYS A 72 -13.04 -0.47 9.18
N GLY A 73 -13.66 -1.66 9.35
CA GLY A 73 -14.32 -2.40 8.28
C GLY A 73 -13.43 -3.41 7.55
N GLY A 74 -12.22 -3.66 8.05
CA GLY A 74 -11.27 -4.64 7.52
C GLY A 74 -9.99 -4.01 6.99
N PHE A 75 -9.00 -4.85 6.66
CA PHE A 75 -7.74 -4.40 6.07
C PHE A 75 -7.96 -4.01 4.61
N HIS A 76 -7.82 -2.73 4.31
CA HIS A 76 -7.98 -2.18 2.96
C HIS A 76 -6.75 -1.38 2.56
N PRO A 77 -5.78 -1.98 1.86
CA PRO A 77 -4.53 -1.31 1.57
C PRO A 77 -4.72 -0.18 0.55
N ASP A 78 -4.21 0.99 0.92
CA ASP A 78 -4.12 2.16 0.06
C ASP A 78 -2.96 2.05 -0.94
N TRP A 79 -1.95 1.22 -0.62
CA TRP A 79 -0.74 1.06 -1.40
C TRP A 79 -0.21 -0.37 -1.32
N CYS A 80 0.38 -0.84 -2.42
CA CYS A 80 1.20 -2.05 -2.46
C CYS A 80 2.60 -1.71 -2.99
N GLN A 81 3.62 -2.15 -2.27
CA GLN A 81 5.00 -2.16 -2.70
C GLN A 81 5.39 -3.59 -3.08
N VAL A 82 5.72 -3.80 -4.34
CA VAL A 82 6.19 -5.10 -4.85
C VAL A 82 7.70 -5.03 -4.97
N TRP A 83 8.39 -5.80 -4.14
CA TRP A 83 9.83 -5.94 -4.14
C TRP A 83 10.21 -7.25 -4.79
N THR A 84 11.10 -7.22 -5.77
CA THR A 84 11.67 -8.45 -6.34
C THR A 84 13.18 -8.35 -6.44
N ASN A 85 13.86 -9.43 -6.08
CA ASN A 85 15.30 -9.57 -6.23
C ASN A 85 15.68 -10.62 -7.29
N GLY A 86 14.72 -10.97 -8.15
CA GLY A 86 14.82 -12.00 -9.18
C GLY A 86 14.54 -13.43 -8.71
N GLU A 87 14.53 -13.69 -7.41
CA GLU A 87 14.23 -15.02 -6.85
C GLU A 87 12.96 -15.06 -6.01
N LYS A 88 12.67 -13.98 -5.28
CA LYS A 88 11.49 -13.87 -4.43
C LYS A 88 10.73 -12.59 -4.73
N GLU A 89 9.42 -12.66 -4.55
CA GLU A 89 8.54 -11.50 -4.54
C GLU A 89 8.08 -11.24 -3.10
N VAL A 90 8.23 -9.99 -2.66
CA VAL A 90 7.74 -9.52 -1.37
C VAL A 90 6.78 -8.38 -1.61
N ASN A 91 5.52 -8.59 -1.25
CA ASN A 91 4.47 -7.58 -1.37
C ASN A 91 4.20 -6.97 -0.01
N VAL A 92 4.28 -5.65 0.08
CA VAL A 92 4.03 -4.90 1.32
C VAL A 92 2.84 -3.99 1.10
N HIS A 93 1.75 -4.30 1.79
CA HIS A 93 0.48 -3.62 1.71
C HIS A 93 0.36 -2.62 2.86
N PHE A 94 0.11 -1.35 2.56
CA PHE A 94 -0.06 -0.29 3.56
C PHE A 94 -1.52 0.14 3.59
N CYS A 95 -2.18 0.00 4.74
CA CYS A 95 -3.51 0.53 5.02
C CYS A 95 -3.38 1.71 5.98
N PHE A 96 -3.59 2.92 5.48
CA PHE A 96 -3.52 4.13 6.30
C PHE A 96 -4.82 4.40 7.07
N GLY A 97 -5.95 3.86 6.63
CA GLY A 97 -7.21 3.93 7.39
C GLY A 97 -7.11 3.21 8.75
N CYS A 98 -6.44 2.06 8.79
CA CYS A 98 -6.27 1.26 10.00
C CYS A 98 -4.84 1.36 10.58
N ASN A 99 -3.92 2.12 9.96
CA ASN A 99 -2.50 2.16 10.32
C ASN A 99 -1.86 0.76 10.40
N GLU A 100 -2.21 -0.10 9.46
CA GLU A 100 -1.78 -1.50 9.39
C GLU A 100 -0.89 -1.70 8.17
N VAL A 101 0.10 -2.58 8.32
CA VAL A 101 0.98 -3.00 7.24
C VAL A 101 1.04 -4.52 7.21
N ALA A 102 0.76 -5.10 6.04
CA ALA A 102 0.84 -6.53 5.82
C ALA A 102 1.98 -6.85 4.85
N ALA A 103 2.80 -7.85 5.18
CA ALA A 103 3.86 -8.34 4.30
C ALA A 103 3.53 -9.76 3.85
N PHE A 104 3.66 -10.00 2.55
CA PHE A 104 3.46 -11.27 1.89
C PHE A 104 4.77 -11.66 1.20
N ILE A 105 5.17 -12.92 1.34
CA ILE A 105 6.32 -13.49 0.64
C ILE A 105 5.79 -14.63 -0.22
N ASP A 106 6.01 -14.54 -1.53
CA ASP A 106 5.55 -15.53 -2.52
C ASP A 106 4.05 -15.88 -2.38
N GLY A 107 3.22 -14.87 -2.07
CA GLY A 107 1.76 -15.00 -1.90
C GLY A 107 1.28 -15.36 -0.49
N GLU A 108 2.18 -15.71 0.42
CA GLU A 108 1.82 -16.08 1.78
C GLU A 108 2.02 -14.91 2.74
N ARG A 109 0.97 -14.54 3.47
CA ARG A 109 1.03 -13.50 4.50
C ARG A 109 1.95 -13.93 5.64
N GLN A 110 3.06 -13.21 5.78
CA GLN A 110 4.05 -13.47 6.82
C GLN A 110 3.80 -12.61 8.06
N MET A 111 3.30 -11.38 7.87
CA MET A 111 3.24 -10.41 8.95
C MET A 111 2.05 -9.46 8.77
N LEU A 112 1.43 -9.11 9.90
CA LEU A 112 0.58 -7.94 10.04
C LEU A 112 1.15 -7.14 11.22
N CYS A 113 1.50 -5.89 10.96
CA CYS A 113 2.02 -4.97 11.95
C CYS A 113 1.17 -3.71 11.98
N GLU A 114 1.21 -3.03 13.11
CA GLU A 114 0.73 -1.66 13.19
C GLU A 114 1.89 -0.70 12.98
N LYS A 115 1.64 0.36 12.23
CA LYS A 115 2.60 1.44 12.09
C LYS A 115 2.60 2.26 13.39
N GLN A 116 3.78 2.53 13.95
CA GLN A 116 3.92 3.55 14.98
C GLN A 116 3.70 4.93 14.34
N ASP A 117 3.31 5.93 15.13
CA ASP A 117 2.71 7.22 14.73
C ASP A 117 3.70 8.15 13.96
N ASP A 118 4.26 7.65 12.86
CA ASP A 118 5.16 8.35 11.94
C ASP A 118 4.46 8.48 10.58
N ASN A 119 4.03 9.70 10.26
CA ASN A 119 3.30 10.01 9.03
C ASN A 119 4.17 10.01 7.76
N LYS A 120 5.51 9.85 7.85
CA LYS A 120 6.40 9.94 6.67
C LYS A 120 6.02 9.00 5.54
N PHE A 121 5.65 7.75 5.85
CA PHE A 121 5.18 6.81 4.83
C PHE A 121 3.93 7.31 4.11
N LYS A 122 3.00 7.88 4.87
CA LYS A 122 1.74 8.40 4.34
C LYS A 122 1.99 9.65 3.50
N GLU A 123 2.78 10.60 4.01
CA GLU A 123 3.15 11.82 3.29
C GLU A 123 3.86 11.52 1.98
N LEU A 124 4.84 10.61 2.01
CA LEU A 124 5.59 10.22 0.83
C LEU A 124 4.69 9.53 -0.19
N LEU A 125 3.88 8.54 0.23
CA LEU A 125 3.04 7.79 -0.69
C LEU A 125 1.84 8.60 -1.19
N ASP A 126 1.19 9.41 -0.36
CA ASP A 126 0.08 10.27 -0.82
C ASP A 126 0.55 11.31 -1.85
N GLY A 127 1.79 11.81 -1.74
CA GLY A 127 2.39 12.69 -2.75
C GLY A 127 2.59 12.02 -4.12
N LEU A 128 2.50 10.69 -4.20
CA LEU A 128 2.67 9.90 -5.41
C LEU A 128 1.35 9.45 -6.04
N ARG A 129 0.19 9.86 -5.50
CA ARG A 129 -1.12 9.49 -6.06
C ARG A 129 -1.30 10.09 -7.45
N THR A 130 -1.49 9.23 -8.44
CA THR A 130 -1.71 9.63 -9.83
C THR A 130 -2.89 8.93 -10.48
N ASN A 131 -3.33 7.79 -9.93
CA ASN A 131 -4.35 6.96 -10.57
C ASN A 131 -5.74 7.23 -9.99
N ARG A 132 -5.82 7.58 -8.70
CA ARG A 132 -7.10 7.88 -8.04
C ARG A 132 -7.65 9.25 -8.45
N PRO A 133 -8.95 9.36 -8.77
CA PRO A 133 -9.59 10.66 -9.01
C PRO A 133 -9.49 11.59 -7.79
N ALA A 134 -9.26 12.88 -8.03
CA ALA A 134 -9.12 13.89 -6.98
C ALA A 134 -10.33 13.94 -6.02
N GLU A 135 -11.54 13.65 -6.53
CA GLU A 135 -12.79 13.69 -5.78
C GLU A 135 -12.91 12.55 -4.73
N ASP A 136 -12.16 11.46 -4.90
CA ASP A 136 -12.19 10.29 -4.01
C ASP A 136 -11.02 10.26 -3.02
N SER A 137 -10.11 11.24 -3.07
CA SER A 137 -8.84 11.21 -2.35
C SER A 137 -8.92 11.56 -0.86
N ASN A 138 -10.10 11.95 -0.35
CA ASN A 138 -10.24 12.37 1.05
C ASN A 138 -11.68 12.31 1.61
N ALA A 139 -12.41 11.21 1.37
CA ALA A 139 -13.68 11.00 2.07
C ALA A 139 -13.40 10.36 3.46
N PRO A 140 -13.51 11.08 4.59
CA PRO A 140 -13.64 10.42 5.88
C PRO A 140 -14.88 9.51 5.84
N PRO A 141 -14.89 8.39 6.59
CA PRO A 141 -16.08 7.56 6.67
C PRO A 141 -17.27 8.42 7.14
N PRO A 142 -18.48 8.22 6.58
CA PRO A 142 -19.67 8.90 7.09
C PRO A 142 -19.84 8.56 8.57
N LYS A 143 -20.15 9.59 9.37
CA LYS A 143 -20.40 9.50 10.81
C LYS A 143 -21.58 8.60 11.14
#